data_AF-A0A928X8N2-F1
#
_entry.id   AF-A0A928X8N2-F1
#
_cell.length_a   1.000
_cell.length_b   1.000
_cell.length_c   1.000
_cell.angle_alpha   90.00
_cell.angle_beta   90.00
_cell.angle_gamma   90.00
#
_symmetry.space_group_name_H-M   'P 1'
#
loop_
_entity.id
_entity.type
_entity.pdbx_description
1 polymer ?
#
loop_
_entity_poly.entity_id
_entity_poly.type
_entity_poly.pdbx_seq_one_letter_code
_entity_poly.pdbx_strand_id
1 'polypeptide(L)'
;MLLQKEVAAFEGRGKMERVRFRDGSAMKAGLAVVSIGVRPNIELAREAGIYTEKGVVVSDTMQTYDPGIYAIGECVQHRAPPSAWSRPSSSRQRWPPTSSPGTAGARSGTPRSRPGSR
;
A
#
# COMPACT_ATOMS: atom_id res chain seq x y z
N MET A 1 -0.11 -28.37 -13.37
CA MET A 1 0.01 -26.90 -13.24
C MET A 1 -1.18 -26.28 -13.95
N LEU A 2 -2.01 -25.48 -13.28
CA LEU A 2 -3.20 -24.84 -13.88
C LEU A 2 -2.84 -23.41 -14.27
N LEU A 3 -2.33 -23.24 -15.48
CA LEU A 3 -2.08 -21.92 -16.06
C LEU A 3 -3.26 -21.53 -16.97
N GLN A 4 -3.52 -20.22 -17.11
CA GLN A 4 -4.56 -19.68 -18.00
C GLN A 4 -5.98 -20.18 -17.71
N LYS A 5 -6.27 -20.58 -16.46
CA LYS A 5 -7.61 -20.97 -16.01
C LYS A 5 -8.22 -19.84 -15.19
N GLU A 6 -9.26 -19.21 -15.71
CA GLU A 6 -10.02 -18.20 -14.99
C GLU A 6 -11.07 -18.88 -14.10
N VAL A 7 -11.08 -18.55 -12.81
CA VAL A 7 -12.09 -19.05 -11.86
C VAL A 7 -13.42 -18.34 -12.11
N ALA A 8 -14.47 -19.12 -12.34
CA ALA A 8 -15.83 -18.63 -12.52
C ALA A 8 -16.62 -18.61 -11.21
N ALA A 9 -16.49 -19.65 -10.37
CA ALA A 9 -17.23 -19.77 -9.11
C ALA A 9 -16.56 -20.73 -8.12
N PHE A 10 -16.84 -20.53 -6.84
CA PHE A 10 -16.59 -21.50 -5.77
C PHE A 10 -17.92 -22.18 -5.43
N GLU A 11 -17.94 -23.52 -5.43
CA GLU A 11 -19.15 -24.32 -5.25
C GLU A 11 -19.05 -25.22 -4.02
N GLY A 12 -20.18 -25.37 -3.31
CA GLY A 12 -20.35 -26.31 -2.21
C GLY A 12 -21.56 -25.98 -1.34
N ARG A 13 -21.97 -26.92 -0.47
CA ARG A 13 -23.13 -26.75 0.44
C ARG A 13 -22.64 -26.53 1.86
N GLY A 14 -22.58 -25.27 2.29
CA GLY A 14 -22.11 -24.86 3.62
C GLY A 14 -20.59 -24.92 3.83
N LYS A 15 -19.85 -25.54 2.92
CA LYS A 15 -18.38 -25.57 2.87
C LYS A 15 -17.91 -25.61 1.42
N MET A 16 -16.66 -25.22 1.18
CA MET A 16 -16.06 -25.28 -0.15
C MET A 16 -15.81 -26.75 -0.57
N GLU A 17 -16.28 -27.11 -1.77
CA GLU A 17 -16.10 -28.47 -2.31
C GLU A 17 -15.42 -28.48 -3.67
N ARG A 18 -15.69 -27.47 -4.51
CA ARG A 18 -15.15 -27.38 -5.88
C ARG A 18 -14.92 -25.93 -6.32
N VAL A 19 -14.00 -25.77 -7.27
CA VAL A 19 -13.79 -24.54 -8.04
C VAL A 19 -14.25 -24.82 -9.47
N ARG A 20 -15.15 -23.98 -9.99
CA ARG A 20 -15.57 -24.00 -11.40
C ARG A 20 -14.78 -22.97 -12.17
N PHE A 21 -14.22 -23.36 -13.30
CA PHE A 21 -13.50 -22.48 -14.22
C PHE A 21 -14.41 -21.98 -15.34
N ARG A 22 -14.04 -20.88 -15.99
CA ARG A 22 -14.85 -20.29 -17.08
C ARG A 22 -14.93 -21.16 -18.34
N ASP A 23 -13.99 -22.09 -18.52
CA ASP A 23 -14.00 -23.06 -19.61
C ASP A 23 -14.98 -24.22 -19.40
N GLY A 24 -15.77 -24.19 -18.31
CA GLY A 24 -16.73 -25.23 -17.94
C GLY A 24 -16.12 -26.39 -17.16
N SER A 25 -14.80 -26.46 -17.02
CA SER A 25 -14.16 -27.48 -16.18
C SER A 25 -14.32 -27.17 -14.69
N ALA A 26 -14.29 -28.21 -13.86
CA ALA A 26 -14.37 -28.08 -12.41
C ALA A 26 -13.29 -28.91 -11.71
N MET A 27 -12.80 -28.40 -10.58
CA MET A 27 -11.79 -29.06 -9.76
C MET A 27 -12.25 -29.18 -8.31
N LYS A 28 -12.07 -30.35 -7.71
CA LYS A 28 -12.37 -30.57 -6.29
C LYS A 28 -11.33 -29.87 -5.42
N ALA A 29 -11.77 -29.02 -4.50
CA ALA A 29 -10.92 -28.31 -3.56
C ALA A 29 -11.68 -28.07 -2.24
N GLY A 30 -11.05 -28.38 -1.11
CA GLY A 30 -11.63 -28.14 0.23
C GLY A 30 -11.26 -26.79 0.84
N LEU A 31 -10.32 -26.06 0.22
CA LEU A 31 -9.83 -24.76 0.66
C LEU A 31 -9.37 -23.97 -0.56
N ALA A 32 -9.65 -22.67 -0.60
CA ALA A 32 -9.07 -21.72 -1.55
C ALA A 32 -8.39 -20.58 -0.80
N VAL A 33 -7.20 -20.24 -1.29
CA VAL A 33 -6.49 -19.02 -0.91
C VAL A 33 -6.53 -18.10 -2.12
N VAL A 34 -7.10 -16.91 -1.96
CA VAL A 34 -7.26 -15.94 -3.05
C VAL A 34 -6.26 -14.81 -2.86
N SER A 35 -5.34 -14.66 -3.80
CA SER A 35 -4.27 -13.64 -3.78
C SER A 35 -4.26 -12.79 -5.07
N ILE A 36 -5.44 -12.31 -5.47
CA ILE A 36 -5.66 -11.57 -6.74
C ILE A 36 -5.37 -10.05 -6.64
N GLY A 37 -4.55 -9.65 -5.66
CA GLY A 37 -4.21 -8.25 -5.40
C GLY A 37 -5.09 -7.59 -4.34
N VAL A 38 -4.66 -6.39 -3.93
CA VAL A 38 -5.31 -5.57 -2.90
C VAL A 38 -5.89 -4.32 -3.57
N ARG A 39 -7.11 -3.91 -3.16
CA ARG A 39 -7.72 -2.64 -3.56
C ARG A 39 -7.66 -1.66 -2.39
N PRO A 40 -7.12 -0.44 -2.56
CA PRO A 40 -7.16 0.61 -1.55
C PRO A 40 -8.59 0.90 -1.06
N ASN A 41 -8.80 0.95 0.26
CA ASN A 41 -10.04 1.43 0.83
C ASN A 41 -10.00 2.97 0.92
N ILE A 42 -10.68 3.64 0.00
CA ILE A 42 -10.70 5.11 -0.13
C ILE A 42 -12.08 5.72 0.14
N GLU A 43 -13.04 4.93 0.64
CA GLU A 43 -14.41 5.38 0.88
C GLU A 43 -14.44 6.52 1.91
N LEU A 44 -13.78 6.34 3.05
CA LEU A 44 -13.67 7.35 4.10
C LEU A 44 -13.04 8.66 3.60
N ALA A 45 -11.99 8.56 2.78
CA ALA A 45 -11.30 9.73 2.25
C ALA A 45 -12.20 10.52 1.28
N ARG A 46 -13.03 9.82 0.48
CA ARG A 46 -14.01 10.46 -0.41
C ARG A 46 -15.11 11.18 0.38
N GLU A 47 -15.64 10.53 1.41
CA GLU A 47 -16.66 11.14 2.29
C GLU A 47 -16.12 12.37 3.02
N ALA A 48 -14.84 12.35 3.42
CA ALA A 48 -14.16 13.47 4.04
C ALA A 48 -13.80 14.62 3.06
N GLY A 49 -14.14 14.51 1.76
CA GLY A 49 -13.81 15.52 0.76
C GLY A 49 -12.32 15.57 0.38
N ILE A 50 -11.55 14.54 0.72
CA ILE A 50 -10.12 14.44 0.39
C ILE A 50 -9.99 14.01 -1.07
N TYR A 51 -9.04 14.61 -1.79
CA TYR A 51 -8.76 14.25 -3.18
C TYR A 51 -8.23 12.82 -3.30
N THR A 52 -8.93 11.97 -4.07
CA THR A 52 -8.62 10.54 -4.25
C THR A 52 -8.71 10.12 -5.72
N GLU A 53 -7.90 9.14 -6.12
CA GLU A 53 -7.93 8.49 -7.44
C GLU A 53 -8.01 6.96 -7.31
N LYS A 54 -6.92 6.22 -7.57
CA LYS A 54 -6.79 4.79 -7.21
C LYS A 54 -6.49 4.61 -5.73
N GLY A 55 -5.87 5.61 -5.10
CA GLY A 55 -5.60 5.74 -3.67
C GLY A 55 -5.81 7.19 -3.21
N VAL A 56 -5.52 7.46 -1.94
CA VAL A 56 -5.47 8.82 -1.40
C VAL A 56 -4.24 9.52 -1.96
N VAL A 57 -4.44 10.62 -2.67
CA VAL A 57 -3.34 11.34 -3.30
C VAL A 57 -2.60 12.16 -2.25
N VAL A 58 -1.30 11.96 -2.15
CA VAL A 58 -0.46 12.65 -1.16
C VAL A 58 0.82 13.21 -1.77
N SER A 59 1.39 14.20 -1.08
CA SER A 59 2.73 14.74 -1.34
C SER A 59 3.84 13.85 -0.76
N ASP A 60 5.10 14.22 -0.98
CA ASP A 60 6.29 13.53 -0.44
C ASP A 60 6.34 13.50 1.09
N THR A 61 5.59 14.38 1.75
CA THR A 61 5.44 14.39 3.21
C THR A 61 4.24 13.59 3.70
N MET A 62 3.62 12.79 2.82
CA MET A 62 2.40 12.01 3.09
C MET A 62 1.17 12.87 3.42
N GLN A 63 1.24 14.16 3.09
CA GLN A 63 0.16 15.12 3.34
C GLN A 63 -0.86 15.03 2.20
N THR A 64 -2.14 14.99 2.56
CA THR A 64 -3.24 15.08 1.59
C THR A 64 -3.43 16.53 1.12
N TYR A 65 -4.47 16.79 0.32
CA TYR A 65 -4.81 18.17 -0.06
C TYR A 65 -5.28 19.02 1.13
N ASP A 66 -5.87 18.38 2.15
CA ASP A 66 -6.17 19.05 3.41
C ASP A 66 -4.90 19.08 4.29
N PRO A 67 -4.45 20.28 4.73
CA PRO A 67 -3.21 20.40 5.47
C PRO A 67 -3.23 19.71 6.85
N GLY A 68 -4.41 19.40 7.40
CA GLY A 68 -4.56 18.69 8.67
C GLY A 68 -4.61 17.16 8.55
N ILE A 69 -4.68 16.62 7.33
CA ILE A 69 -4.91 15.19 7.10
C ILE A 69 -3.73 14.56 6.35
N TYR A 70 -3.25 13.43 6.88
CA TYR A 70 -2.14 12.64 6.35
C TYR A 70 -2.61 11.21 6.08
N ALA A 71 -2.09 10.59 5.03
CA ALA A 71 -2.39 9.20 4.69
C ALA A 71 -1.08 8.42 4.48
N ILE A 72 -0.99 7.22 5.06
CA ILE A 72 0.21 6.36 5.04
C ILE A 72 -0.21 4.92 4.78
N GLY A 73 0.58 4.17 4.01
CA GLY A 73 0.42 2.73 3.77
C GLY A 73 -0.14 2.40 2.38
N GLU A 74 -0.75 1.23 2.25
CA GLU A 74 -1.26 0.71 0.97
C GLU A 74 -2.42 1.53 0.37
N CYS A 75 -3.05 2.39 1.17
CA CYS A 75 -4.12 3.28 0.71
C CYS A 75 -3.60 4.51 -0.04
N VAL A 76 -2.27 4.73 -0.05
CA VAL A 76 -1.65 5.95 -0.57
C VAL A 76 -1.32 5.83 -2.04
N GLN A 77 -1.69 6.87 -2.78
CA GLN A 77 -1.19 7.12 -4.12
C GLN A 77 -0.21 8.29 -4.07
N HIS A 78 1.06 7.95 -3.87
CA HIS A 78 2.16 8.91 -3.94
C HIS A 78 2.61 9.06 -5.42
N ARG A 79 2.95 10.27 -5.86
CA ARG A 79 3.61 10.43 -7.17
C ARG A 79 4.93 9.70 -7.11
N ALA A 80 5.12 8.69 -7.97
CA ALA A 80 6.39 7.99 -8.08
C ALA A 80 7.53 9.03 -8.06
N PRO A 81 8.51 8.92 -7.14
CA PRO A 81 9.61 9.85 -7.14
C PRO A 81 10.27 9.81 -8.52
N PRO A 82 10.77 10.95 -9.04
CA PRO A 82 11.67 10.91 -10.19
C PRO A 82 12.76 9.87 -9.92
N SER A 83 13.25 9.22 -10.96
CA SER A 83 14.08 8.00 -11.04
C SER A 83 15.40 7.93 -10.22
N ALA A 84 15.52 8.72 -9.15
CA ALA A 84 16.59 8.76 -8.16
C ALA A 84 16.59 7.56 -7.18
N TRP A 85 15.62 6.65 -7.25
CA TRP A 85 15.73 5.32 -6.63
C TRP A 85 16.30 4.28 -7.60
N SER A 86 17.20 4.71 -8.50
CA SER A 86 18.17 3.81 -9.11
C SER A 86 19.14 3.38 -8.02
N ARG A 87 18.82 2.26 -7.36
CA ARG A 87 19.67 1.59 -6.38
C ARG A 87 21.09 1.45 -6.94
N PRO A 88 22.16 1.79 -6.18
CA PRO A 88 23.46 1.19 -6.41
C PRO A 88 23.30 -0.33 -6.33
N SER A 89 23.87 -1.05 -7.29
CA SER A 89 23.69 -2.49 -7.52
C SER A 89 24.27 -3.42 -6.44
N SER A 90 24.72 -2.90 -5.29
CA SER A 90 25.50 -3.65 -4.31
C SER A 90 25.06 -3.43 -2.86
N SER A 91 23.79 -3.65 -2.53
CA SER A 91 23.46 -4.12 -1.18
C SER A 91 22.17 -4.93 -1.16
N ARG A 92 22.38 -6.22 -0.89
CA ARG A 92 21.40 -7.28 -0.58
C ARG A 92 20.22 -6.72 0.23
N GLN A 93 18.99 -6.93 -0.25
CA GLN A 93 17.80 -6.72 0.58
C GLN A 93 17.84 -7.71 1.74
N ARG A 94 18.32 -7.25 2.90
CA ARG A 94 18.13 -7.93 4.17
C ARG A 94 16.94 -7.26 4.83
N TRP A 95 15.88 -8.02 5.07
CA TRP A 95 14.79 -7.63 5.95
C TRP A 95 15.39 -7.17 7.29
N PRO A 96 15.12 -5.94 7.78
CA PRO A 96 15.66 -5.53 9.07
C PRO A 96 15.03 -6.41 10.17
N PRO A 97 15.82 -7.01 11.07
CA PRO A 97 15.26 -7.69 12.23
C PRO A 97 14.50 -6.66 13.09
N THR A 98 13.37 -7.08 13.67
CA THR A 98 12.43 -6.28 14.49
C THR A 98 13.02 -5.79 15.83
N SER A 99 14.33 -5.61 15.93
CA SER A 99 15.00 -5.12 17.13
C SER A 99 16.06 -4.10 16.75
N SER A 100 15.65 -2.84 16.59
CA SER A 100 16.52 -1.69 16.79
C SER A 100 15.66 -0.56 17.35
N PRO A 101 15.77 -0.25 18.65
CA PRO A 101 15.04 0.85 19.24
C PRO A 101 15.67 2.17 18.79
N GLY A 102 14.82 3.12 18.40
CA GLY A 102 15.17 4.55 18.37
C GLY A 102 16.02 5.00 17.18
N THR A 103 15.35 5.43 16.11
CA THR A 103 15.81 6.63 15.39
C THR A 103 14.59 7.35 14.82
N ALA A 104 13.77 7.86 15.73
CA ALA A 104 12.88 8.96 15.42
C ALA A 104 13.75 10.14 14.93
N GLY A 105 13.60 10.49 13.65
CA GLY A 105 14.29 11.62 13.05
C GLY A 105 13.87 12.93 13.71
N ALA A 106 14.61 13.34 14.74
CA ALA A 106 14.61 14.70 15.23
C ALA A 106 15.29 15.60 14.17
N ARG A 107 14.49 16.27 13.35
CA ARG A 107 14.99 17.41 12.57
C ARG A 107 15.25 18.56 13.54
N SER A 108 16.53 18.85 13.80
CA SER A 108 16.98 20.00 14.58
C SER A 108 16.60 21.29 13.85
N GLY A 109 15.66 22.04 14.43
CA GLY A 109 15.42 23.43 14.06
C GLY A 109 16.66 24.26 14.42
N THR A 110 17.24 24.93 13.44
CA THR A 110 18.26 25.96 13.67
C THR A 110 17.57 27.22 14.19
N PRO A 111 17.92 27.74 15.39
CA PRO A 111 17.42 29.04 15.82
C PRO A 111 18.18 30.14 15.09
N ARG A 112 17.50 30.89 14.20
CA ARG A 112 17.98 32.17 13.69
C ARG A 112 18.03 33.17 14.84
N SER A 113 19.22 33.61 15.24
CA SER A 113 19.40 34.74 16.14
C SER A 113 19.06 36.05 15.41
N ARG A 114 18.18 36.86 16.01
CA ARG A 114 17.87 38.23 15.57
C ARG A 114 18.97 39.17 16.08
N PRO A 115 19.55 40.06 15.25
CA PRO A 115 20.37 41.15 15.76
C PRO A 115 19.45 42.31 16.19
N GLY A 116 19.56 42.72 17.46
CA GLY A 116 18.76 43.80 18.04
C GLY A 116 19.52 44.55 19.14
N SER A 117 20.09 45.68 18.73
CA SER A 117 20.26 46.95 19.45
C SER A 117 20.42 46.96 20.99
N ARG A 118 21.62 47.33 21.45
CA ARG A 118 21.85 48.31 22.52
C ARG A 118 23.19 49.01 22.28
#